data_AF-A0A0G0PIM1-F1
#
_entry.id   AF-A0A0G0PIM1-F1
#
_cell.length_a   1.000
_cell.length_b   1.000
_cell.length_c   1.000
_cell.angle_alpha   90.00
_cell.angle_beta   90.00
_cell.angle_gamma   90.00
#
_symmetry.space_group_name_H-M   'P 1'
#
loop_
_entity.id
_entity.type
_entity.pdbx_description
1 polymer ?
#
loop_
_entity_poly.entity_id
_entity_poly.type
_entity_poly.pdbx_seq_one_letter_code
_entity_poly.pdbx_strand_id
1 'polypeptide(L)' 'MTNQKKLLELEEKLAKYEKQLSEAMIGYRGVVHESAVSEIKHTKVMVLRAIVEELKQEISVLKKK' A
#
# COMPACT_ATOMS: atom_id res chain seq x y z
N MET A 1 17.92 13.21 11.32
CA MET A 1 16.97 13.56 10.25
C MET A 1 15.81 14.30 10.88
N THR A 2 15.45 15.48 10.38
CA THR A 2 14.34 16.30 10.91
C THR A 2 13.00 15.59 10.66
N ASN A 3 12.06 15.66 11.61
CA ASN A 3 10.74 15.01 11.50
C ASN A 3 10.00 15.36 10.19
N GLN A 4 10.18 16.59 9.69
CA GLN A 4 9.64 17.02 8.39
C GLN A 4 10.19 16.24 7.19
N LYS A 5 11.49 15.93 7.18
CA LYS A 5 12.10 15.19 6.08
C LYS A 5 11.60 13.74 6.08
N LYS A 6 11.52 13.13 7.27
CA LYS A 6 10.97 11.78 7.42
C LYS A 6 9.50 11.71 7.00
N LEU A 7 8.71 12.72 7.34
CA LEU A 7 7.30 12.80 6.95
C LEU A 7 7.15 12.85 5.42
N LEU A 8 7.94 13.68 4.76
CA LEU A 8 7.91 13.84 3.30
C LEU A 8 8.32 12.54 2.58
N GLU A 9 9.36 11.86 3.07
CA GLU A 9 9.78 10.55 2.55
C GLU A 9 8.69 9.47 2.71
N LEU A 10 7.93 9.50 3.82
CA LEU A 10 6.82 8.59 4.04
C LEU A 10 5.63 8.90 3.13
N GLU A 11 5.30 10.18 2.91
CA GLU A 11 4.25 10.61 2.00
C GLU A 11 4.58 10.25 0.55
N GLU A 12 5.83 10.39 0.11
CA GLU A 12 6.28 9.95 -1.22
C GLU A 12 6.17 8.42 -1.38
N LYS A 13 6.60 7.66 -0.36
CA LYS A 13 6.43 6.20 -0.35
C LYS A 13 4.97 5.81 -0.40
N LEU A 14 4.11 6.48 0.37
CA LEU A 14 2.68 6.23 0.39
C LEU A 14 2.09 6.43 -1.01
N ALA A 15 2.37 7.56 -1.67
CA ALA A 15 1.88 7.83 -3.01
C ALA A 15 2.34 6.78 -4.03
N LYS A 16 3.59 6.31 -3.92
CA LYS A 16 4.13 5.23 -4.77
C LYS A 16 3.34 3.93 -4.59
N TYR A 17 3.12 3.50 -3.35
CA TYR A 17 2.43 2.23 -3.08
C TYR A 17 0.92 2.33 -3.34
N GLU A 18 0.29 3.48 -3.13
CA GLU A 18 -1.10 3.72 -3.51
C GLU A 18 -1.30 3.63 -5.02
N LYS A 19 -0.37 4.17 -5.82
CA LYS A 19 -0.38 4.01 -7.27
C LYS A 19 -0.29 2.53 -7.66
N GLN A 20 0.68 1.80 -7.10
CA GLN A 20 0.85 0.37 -7.38
C GLN A 20 -0.36 -0.46 -6.96
N LEU A 21 -0.99 -0.12 -5.83
CA LEU A 21 -2.22 -0.76 -5.37
C LEU A 21 -3.37 -0.51 -6.36
N SER A 22 -3.54 0.74 -6.79
CA SER A 22 -4.55 1.10 -7.79
C SER A 22 -4.37 0.29 -9.07
N GLU A 23 -3.14 0.23 -9.60
CA GLU A 23 -2.80 -0.56 -10.79
C GLU A 23 -3.07 -2.07 -10.60
N ALA A 24 -2.72 -2.61 -9.42
CA ALA A 24 -2.99 -4.02 -9.09
C ALA A 24 -4.49 -4.32 -8.94
N MET A 25 -5.28 -3.32 -8.53
CA MET A 25 -6.73 -3.43 -8.39
C MET A 25 -7.46 -3.33 -9.75
N ILE A 26 -6.82 -2.83 -10.82
CA ILE A 26 -7.44 -2.81 -12.15
C ILE A 26 -7.77 -4.24 -12.58
N GLY A 27 -9.06 -4.50 -12.81
CA GLY A 27 -9.56 -5.83 -13.17
C GLY A 27 -9.37 -6.90 -12.08
N TYR A 28 -9.18 -6.50 -10.82
CA TYR A 28 -9.20 -7.42 -9.68
C TYR A 28 -10.62 -7.49 -9.12
N ARG A 29 -11.21 -8.69 -9.07
CA ARG A 29 -12.61 -8.91 -8.62
C ARG A 29 -12.72 -9.81 -7.38
N GLY A 30 -11.59 -10.13 -6.74
CA GLY A 30 -11.52 -11.14 -5.69
C GLY A 30 -10.56 -12.26 -6.06
N VAL A 31 -10.39 -13.19 -5.11
CA VAL A 31 -9.59 -14.41 -5.30
C VAL A 31 -10.45 -15.49 -5.96
N VAL A 32 -9.93 -16.07 -7.03
CA VAL A 32 -10.45 -17.29 -7.65
C VAL A 32 -9.49 -18.41 -7.31
N HIS A 33 -9.83 -19.21 -6.30
CA HIS A 33 -8.96 -20.24 -5.71
C HIS A 33 -8.56 -21.36 -6.68
N GLU A 34 -9.23 -21.48 -7.83
CA GLU A 34 -8.90 -22.46 -8.87
C GLU A 34 -7.88 -21.93 -9.89
N SER A 35 -7.39 -20.69 -9.72
CA SER A 35 -6.41 -20.08 -10.62
C SER A 35 -5.24 -19.50 -9.85
N ALA A 36 -4.06 -20.12 -10.02
CA ALA A 36 -2.81 -19.63 -9.44
C ALA A 36 -2.53 -18.16 -9.79
N VAL A 37 -2.90 -17.72 -10.99
CA VAL A 37 -2.76 -16.32 -11.42
C VAL A 37 -3.64 -15.38 -10.58
N SER A 38 -4.85 -15.82 -10.24
CA SER A 38 -5.77 -15.06 -9.39
C SER A 38 -5.28 -14.99 -7.94
N GLU A 39 -4.76 -16.09 -7.40
CA GLU A 39 -4.19 -16.14 -6.05
C GLU A 39 -2.95 -15.25 -5.91
N ILE A 40 -2.07 -15.23 -6.91
CA ILE A 40 -0.92 -14.32 -6.95
C ILE A 40 -1.40 -12.86 -7.00
N LYS A 41 -2.40 -12.55 -7.83
CA LYS A 41 -2.96 -11.20 -7.93
C LYS A 41 -3.62 -10.77 -6.61
N HIS A 42 -4.38 -11.66 -5.98
CA HIS A 42 -4.98 -11.45 -4.67
C HIS A 42 -3.91 -11.14 -3.61
N THR A 43 -2.90 -11.99 -3.51
CA THR A 43 -1.80 -11.85 -2.56
C THR A 43 -1.08 -10.51 -2.75
N LYS A 44 -0.79 -10.14 -4.00
CA LYS A 44 -0.19 -8.85 -4.33
C LYS A 44 -1.04 -7.66 -3.86
N VAL A 45 -2.35 -7.70 -4.08
CA VAL A 45 -3.28 -6.65 -3.62
C VAL A 45 -3.31 -6.58 -2.09
N MET A 46 -3.33 -7.72 -1.40
CA MET A 46 -3.34 -7.78 0.06
C MET A 46 -2.06 -7.19 0.67
N VAL A 47 -0.90 -7.55 0.12
CA VAL A 47 0.40 -6.99 0.56
C VAL A 47 0.45 -5.48 0.34
N LEU A 48 0.06 -5.01 -0.85
CA LEU A 48 0.04 -3.58 -1.16
C LEU A 48 -0.92 -2.80 -0.25
N ARG A 49 -2.07 -3.37 0.08
CA ARG A 49 -3.01 -2.79 1.06
C ARG A 49 -2.38 -2.66 2.44
N ALA A 50 -1.74 -3.72 2.94
CA ALA A 50 -1.09 -3.72 4.24
C ALA A 50 0.01 -2.65 4.32
N ILE A 51 0.84 -2.54 3.29
CA ILE A 51 1.89 -1.51 3.21
C ILE A 51 1.29 -0.09 3.24
N VAL A 52 0.25 0.16 2.45
CA VAL A 52 -0.43 1.47 2.42
C VAL A 52 -1.03 1.81 3.79
N GLU A 53 -1.65 0.84 4.45
CA GLU A 53 -2.26 1.04 5.77
C GLU A 53 -1.20 1.34 6.84
N GLU A 54 -0.11 0.59 6.87
CA GLU A 54 1.01 0.80 7.78
C GLU A 54 1.65 2.19 7.58
N LEU A 55 1.88 2.59 6.33
CA LEU A 55 2.40 3.93 6.01
C LEU A 55 1.44 5.04 6.46
N LYS A 56 0.13 4.87 6.27
CA LYS A 56 -0.88 5.83 6.75
C LYS A 56 -0.88 5.93 8.28
N GLN A 57 -0.74 4.80 8.97
CA GLN A 57 -0.63 4.78 10.42
C GLN A 57 0.65 5.49 10.90
N GLU A 58 1.82 5.20 10.31
CA GLU A 58 3.08 5.85 10.69
C GLU A 58 3.02 7.37 10.45
N ILE A 59 2.48 7.80 9.31
CA ILE A 59 2.26 9.23 9.01
C ILE A 59 1.32 9.86 10.04
N SER A 60 0.22 9.19 10.40
CA SER A 60 -0.74 9.71 11.38
C SER A 60 -0.11 9.88 12.76
N VAL A 61 0.70 8.90 13.20
CA VAL A 61 1.44 8.96 14.47
C VAL A 61 2.45 10.09 14.43
N LEU A 62 3.18 10.28 13.33
CA LEU A 62 4.14 11.37 13.18
C LEU A 62 3.49 12.75 13.12
N LYS A 63 2.28 12.89 12.53
CA LYS A 63 1.54 14.16 12.49
C LYS A 63 0.93 14.55 13.84
N LYS A 64 0.66 13.58 14.71
CA LYS A 64 0.12 13.82 16.07
C LYS A 64 1.20 14.14 17.10
N LYS A 65 2.47 13.97 16.77
CA LYS A 65 3.62 14.11 17.66
C LYS A 65 4.26 15.48 17.53
#